data_AF-A0A8H9L7I8-F1
#
_entry.id   AF-A0A8H9L7I8-F1
#
_cell.length_a   1.000
_cell.length_b   1.000
_cell.length_c   1.000
_cell.angle_alpha   90.00
_cell.angle_beta   90.00
_cell.angle_gamma   90.00
#
_symmetry.space_group_name_H-M   'P 1'
#
loop_
_entity.id
_entity.type
_entity.pdbx_description
1 polymer ?
#
loop_
_entity_poly.entity_id
_entity_poly.type
_entity_poly.pdbx_seq_one_letter_code
_entity_poly.pdbx_strand_id
1 'polypeptide(L)'
;MTHGTAATDTGRARGGRPGTVSLALRPLGYLLVGLVWLAIWLVVVALGPGILVWIAVDGTMTFGEVAGNQPAESWVVAGLLVVPIVVAVWGPGVFWYLPCATWPPAALSFLYVIRSLLPRYAAERLSHSERAPRGTSLGPPTVGGVTLSLQPVRPTRLTDLLMKFYLSGWDIDGRAFLAMLPAGLAFVLAFPALATDMPVGVRVGCGVSTVALAIWSTLRVRSRFRDRFRAGLVRSWADGD
;
A
#
# COMPACT_ATOMS: atom_id res chain seq x y z
N MET A 1 -0.56 44.50 -14.72
CA MET A 1 0.59 43.65 -14.35
C MET A 1 0.41 42.31 -15.02
N THR A 2 1.25 42.04 -16.01
CA THR A 2 1.19 40.90 -16.93
C THR A 2 1.81 39.67 -16.29
N HIS A 3 0.99 38.70 -15.86
CA HIS A 3 1.50 37.36 -15.54
C HIS A 3 1.70 36.60 -16.85
N GLY A 4 2.97 36.52 -17.24
CA GLY A 4 3.41 35.81 -18.43
C GLY A 4 3.08 34.32 -18.35
N THR A 5 2.53 33.86 -19.46
CA THR A 5 2.46 32.48 -19.93
C THR A 5 3.83 31.82 -19.90
N ALA A 6 4.16 31.15 -18.80
CA ALA A 6 5.15 30.08 -18.79
C ALA A 6 4.41 28.75 -18.98
N ALA A 7 3.90 28.53 -20.20
CA ALA A 7 3.61 27.19 -20.68
C ALA A 7 4.94 26.47 -20.79
N THR A 8 5.39 25.90 -19.67
CA THR A 8 6.64 25.14 -19.60
C THR A 8 6.57 24.00 -20.61
N ASP A 9 7.55 24.01 -21.50
CA ASP A 9 7.87 23.06 -22.57
C ASP A 9 8.09 21.62 -22.03
N THR A 10 7.08 21.00 -21.45
CA THR A 10 7.13 19.61 -20.91
C THR A 10 6.92 18.56 -22.01
N GLY A 11 6.46 18.97 -23.19
CA GLY A 11 6.25 18.08 -24.34
C GLY A 11 7.54 17.60 -25.01
N ARG A 12 8.63 18.37 -24.96
CA ARG A 12 9.87 18.05 -25.70
C ARG A 12 10.79 17.01 -25.05
N ALA A 13 10.67 16.74 -23.75
CA ALA A 13 11.53 15.76 -23.06
C ALA A 13 11.09 14.29 -23.27
N ARG A 14 10.01 14.04 -24.02
CA ARG A 14 9.35 12.71 -24.13
C ARG A 14 9.94 11.76 -25.20
N GLY A 15 10.93 12.16 -26.01
CA GLY A 15 11.12 11.54 -27.33
C GLY A 15 12.43 10.83 -27.69
N GLY A 16 13.43 10.72 -26.80
CA GLY A 16 14.70 10.07 -27.18
C GLY A 16 14.53 8.55 -27.40
N ARG A 17 14.85 8.03 -28.59
CA ARG A 17 14.94 6.58 -28.84
C ARG A 17 15.89 5.96 -27.79
N PRO A 18 15.44 4.96 -27.03
CA PRO A 18 16.28 4.33 -26.01
C PRO A 18 17.48 3.66 -26.69
N GLY A 19 18.68 3.84 -26.12
CA GLY A 19 19.90 3.26 -26.68
C GLY A 19 19.90 1.72 -26.62
N THR A 20 20.68 1.08 -27.50
CA THR A 20 20.74 -0.39 -27.65
C THR A 20 21.10 -1.12 -26.36
N VAL A 21 22.01 -0.58 -25.56
CA VAL A 21 22.40 -1.16 -24.26
C VAL A 21 21.25 -1.10 -23.26
N SER A 22 20.52 0.03 -23.22
CA SER A 22 19.32 0.16 -22.39
C SER A 22 18.26 -0.85 -22.81
N LEU A 23 18.10 -1.07 -24.13
CA LEU A 23 17.17 -2.06 -24.66
C LEU A 23 17.50 -3.49 -24.20
N ALA A 24 18.78 -3.88 -24.25
CA ALA A 24 19.22 -5.22 -23.84
C ALA A 24 19.11 -5.46 -22.32
N LEU A 25 19.41 -4.46 -21.50
CA LEU A 25 19.40 -4.58 -20.03
C LEU A 25 18.02 -4.35 -19.38
N ARG A 26 17.00 -3.98 -20.16
CA ARG A 26 15.64 -3.75 -19.66
C ARG A 26 15.05 -4.89 -18.82
N PRO A 27 15.08 -6.16 -19.28
CA PRO A 27 14.48 -7.24 -18.52
C PRO A 27 15.14 -7.36 -17.14
N LEU A 28 16.47 -7.22 -17.09
CA LEU A 28 17.22 -7.26 -15.84
C LEU A 28 16.89 -6.10 -14.92
N GLY A 29 16.82 -4.87 -15.45
CA GLY A 29 16.45 -3.69 -14.69
C GLY A 29 15.06 -3.82 -14.06
N TYR A 30 14.06 -4.24 -14.84
CA TYR A 30 12.72 -4.47 -14.31
C TYR A 30 12.67 -5.64 -13.32
N LEU A 31 13.44 -6.71 -13.55
CA LEU A 31 13.50 -7.84 -12.65
C LEU A 31 14.07 -7.45 -11.28
N LEU A 32 15.19 -6.73 -11.25
CA LEU A 32 15.79 -6.26 -10.00
C LEU A 32 14.84 -5.35 -9.22
N VAL A 33 14.21 -4.39 -9.91
CA VAL A 33 13.22 -3.51 -9.28
C VAL A 33 12.02 -4.30 -8.76
N GLY A 34 11.53 -5.28 -9.54
CA GLY A 34 10.44 -6.16 -9.14
C GLY A 34 10.76 -7.01 -7.91
N LEU A 35 11.99 -7.54 -7.83
CA LEU A 35 12.46 -8.31 -6.68
C LEU A 35 12.57 -7.46 -5.42
N VAL A 36 13.08 -6.22 -5.53
CA VAL A 36 13.15 -5.29 -4.40
C VAL A 36 11.74 -4.98 -3.87
N TRP A 37 10.82 -4.60 -4.75
CA TRP A 37 9.44 -4.31 -4.34
C TRP A 37 8.71 -5.55 -3.80
N LEU A 38 8.96 -6.72 -4.37
CA LEU A 38 8.43 -7.98 -3.87
C LEU A 38 8.96 -8.27 -2.46
N ALA A 39 10.25 -8.08 -2.20
CA ALA A 39 10.83 -8.26 -0.87
C ALA A 39 10.21 -7.30 0.15
N ILE A 40 10.04 -6.02 -0.20
CA ILE A 40 9.37 -5.04 0.68
C ILE A 40 7.91 -5.46 0.93
N TRP A 41 7.18 -5.87 -0.10
CA TRP A 41 5.81 -6.36 0.05
C TRP A 41 5.73 -7.60 0.95
N LEU A 42 6.65 -8.55 0.80
CA LEU A 42 6.74 -9.73 1.67
C LEU A 42 7.00 -9.35 3.13
N VAL A 43 7.85 -8.36 3.39
CA VAL A 43 8.07 -7.82 4.74
C VAL A 43 6.77 -7.21 5.30
N VAL A 44 6.03 -6.43 4.50
CA VAL A 44 4.73 -5.86 4.91
C VAL A 44 3.72 -6.97 5.25
N VAL A 45 3.65 -8.03 4.43
CA VAL A 45 2.80 -9.19 4.68
C VAL A 45 3.24 -9.96 5.92
N ALA A 46 4.55 -10.14 6.12
CA ALA A 46 5.11 -10.82 7.28
C ALA A 46 4.82 -10.06 8.58
N LEU A 47 5.00 -8.74 8.57
CA LEU A 47 4.75 -7.89 9.74
C LEU A 47 3.25 -7.82 10.08
N GLY A 48 2.37 -7.75 9.07
CA GLY A 48 0.93 -7.63 9.30
C GLY A 48 0.21 -8.93 9.57
N PRO A 49 -0.39 -9.58 8.57
CA PRO A 49 -1.05 -10.85 8.80
C PRO A 49 -0.07 -11.96 9.23
N GLY A 50 1.19 -11.90 8.81
CA GLY A 50 2.19 -12.93 9.09
C GLY A 50 2.48 -13.11 10.58
N ILE A 51 2.54 -12.02 11.37
CA ILE A 51 2.76 -12.12 12.82
C ILE A 51 1.60 -12.83 13.52
N LEU A 52 0.35 -12.56 13.11
CA LEU A 52 -0.83 -13.23 13.66
C LEU A 52 -0.87 -14.72 13.29
N VAL A 53 -0.50 -15.06 12.06
CA VAL A 53 -0.39 -16.46 11.61
C VAL A 53 0.70 -17.17 12.39
N TRP A 54 1.87 -16.54 12.56
CA TRP A 54 2.97 -17.10 13.34
C TRP A 54 2.55 -17.36 14.79
N ILE A 55 1.93 -16.38 15.46
CA ILE A 55 1.39 -16.54 16.82
C ILE A 55 0.38 -17.69 16.89
N ALA A 56 -0.54 -17.78 15.92
CA ALA A 56 -1.56 -18.81 15.90
C ALA A 56 -1.00 -20.23 15.70
N VAL A 57 0.07 -20.36 14.91
CA VAL A 57 0.75 -21.63 14.65
C VAL A 57 1.63 -22.04 15.82
N ASP A 58 2.36 -21.09 16.39
CA ASP A 58 3.21 -21.31 17.55
C ASP A 58 2.36 -21.72 18.76
N GLY A 59 1.22 -21.04 18.97
CA GLY A 59 0.22 -21.44 19.96
C GLY A 59 0.67 -21.34 21.42
N THR A 60 1.83 -20.72 21.69
CA THR A 60 2.35 -20.57 23.06
C THR A 60 2.12 -19.20 23.67
N MET A 61 1.62 -18.24 22.88
CA MET A 61 1.44 -16.87 23.31
C MET A 61 0.58 -16.78 24.58
N THR A 62 1.09 -16.05 25.58
CA THR A 62 0.32 -15.61 26.74
C THR A 62 0.14 -14.09 26.69
N PHE A 63 -1.01 -13.61 27.15
CA PHE A 63 -1.24 -12.18 27.28
C PHE A 63 -0.35 -11.57 28.37
N GLY A 64 -0.05 -12.34 29.42
CA GLY A 64 0.90 -11.95 30.47
C GLY A 64 2.30 -11.59 29.95
N GLU A 65 2.82 -12.27 28.92
CA GLU A 65 4.10 -11.92 28.30
C GLU A 65 4.06 -10.56 27.57
N VAL A 66 2.93 -10.25 26.94
CA VAL A 66 2.71 -8.94 26.29
C VAL A 66 2.47 -7.86 27.34
N ALA A 67 1.82 -8.22 28.45
CA ALA A 67 1.43 -7.29 29.48
C ALA A 67 2.51 -7.04 30.56
N GLY A 68 3.50 -7.92 30.67
CA GLY A 68 4.49 -7.85 31.75
C GLY A 68 3.89 -7.74 33.16
N ASN A 69 4.71 -7.38 34.14
CA ASN A 69 4.31 -7.27 35.55
C ASN A 69 3.80 -5.86 35.93
N GLN A 70 3.11 -5.19 35.02
CA GLN A 70 2.67 -3.81 35.24
C GLN A 70 1.33 -3.74 36.01
N PRO A 71 1.13 -2.75 36.89
CA PRO A 71 -0.11 -2.63 37.67
C PRO A 71 -1.31 -2.34 36.77
N ALA A 72 -2.50 -2.80 37.16
CA ALA A 72 -3.72 -2.70 36.33
C ALA A 72 -4.08 -1.26 35.89
N GLU A 73 -3.81 -0.26 36.73
CA GLU A 73 -4.06 1.16 36.41
C GLU A 73 -3.17 1.63 35.25
N SER A 74 -1.92 1.17 35.19
CA SER A 74 -1.00 1.51 34.09
C SER A 74 -1.45 0.90 32.76
N TRP A 75 -2.14 -0.25 32.79
CA TRP A 75 -2.70 -0.90 31.62
C TRP A 75 -3.86 -0.12 31.01
N VAL A 76 -4.70 0.50 31.83
CA VAL A 76 -5.80 1.34 31.33
C VAL A 76 -5.26 2.56 30.61
N VAL A 77 -4.27 3.23 31.21
CA VAL A 77 -3.64 4.42 30.62
C VAL A 77 -2.86 4.06 29.36
N ALA A 78 -2.05 3.00 29.41
CA ALA A 78 -1.30 2.49 28.26
C ALA A 78 -2.25 2.06 27.14
N GLY A 79 -3.32 1.35 27.45
CA GLY A 79 -4.35 0.96 26.48
C GLY A 79 -5.01 2.17 25.83
N LEU A 80 -5.41 3.18 26.61
CA LEU A 80 -6.05 4.38 26.10
C LEU A 80 -5.15 5.19 25.16
N LEU A 81 -3.83 5.19 25.39
CA LEU A 81 -2.86 5.91 24.56
C LEU A 81 -2.35 5.09 23.38
N VAL A 82 -1.99 3.83 23.61
CA VAL A 82 -1.33 2.97 22.62
C VAL A 82 -2.32 2.35 21.65
N VAL A 83 -3.49 1.90 22.11
CA VAL A 83 -4.46 1.21 21.23
C VAL A 83 -4.91 2.10 20.08
N PRO A 84 -5.29 3.39 20.26
CA PRO A 84 -5.66 4.24 19.13
C PRO A 84 -4.53 4.42 18.11
N ILE A 85 -3.28 4.52 18.58
CA ILE A 85 -2.09 4.62 17.72
C ILE A 85 -1.89 3.33 16.94
N VAL A 86 -1.92 2.17 17.62
CA VAL A 86 -1.80 0.85 16.99
C VAL A 86 -2.91 0.65 15.96
N VAL A 87 -4.16 0.98 16.29
CA VAL A 87 -5.31 0.89 15.37
C VAL A 87 -5.12 1.78 14.15
N ALA A 88 -4.68 3.03 14.35
CA ALA A 88 -4.44 3.99 13.27
C ALA A 88 -3.21 3.63 12.41
N VAL A 89 -2.19 2.99 12.96
CA VAL A 89 -1.01 2.57 12.20
C VAL A 89 -1.29 1.25 11.47
N TRP A 90 -1.79 0.23 12.16
CA TRP A 90 -2.01 -1.09 11.60
C TRP A 90 -3.17 -1.13 10.62
N GLY A 91 -4.32 -0.56 11.00
CA GLY A 91 -5.53 -0.58 10.19
C GLY A 91 -5.33 0.02 8.81
N PRO A 92 -5.28 1.36 8.69
CA PRO A 92 -5.09 2.00 7.41
C PRO A 92 -3.64 1.90 6.91
N GLY A 93 -2.63 2.08 7.77
CA GLY A 93 -1.23 2.08 7.33
C GLY A 93 -0.79 0.73 6.79
N VAL A 94 -0.81 -0.32 7.61
CA VAL A 94 -0.24 -1.61 7.24
C VAL A 94 -1.20 -2.55 6.50
N PHE A 95 -2.51 -2.52 6.77
CA PHE A 95 -3.45 -3.37 6.04
C PHE A 95 -3.99 -2.76 4.74
N TRP A 96 -3.73 -1.47 4.48
CA TRP A 96 -4.21 -0.82 3.26
C TRP A 96 -3.13 -0.08 2.49
N TYR A 97 -2.61 1.02 3.02
CA TYR A 97 -1.74 1.93 2.28
C TYR A 97 -0.39 1.29 1.91
N LEU A 98 0.28 0.63 2.85
CA LEU A 98 1.57 -0.02 2.60
C LEU A 98 1.47 -1.15 1.56
N PRO A 99 0.50 -2.10 1.65
CA PRO A 99 0.28 -3.07 0.59
C PRO A 99 0.05 -2.35 -0.75
N CYS A 100 -0.88 -1.38 -0.79
CA CYS A 100 -1.19 -0.63 -2.00
C CYS A 100 0.02 0.11 -2.59
N ALA A 101 0.97 0.54 -1.77
CA ALA A 101 2.18 1.21 -2.22
C ALA A 101 3.26 0.23 -2.73
N THR A 102 3.25 -1.03 -2.27
CA THR A 102 4.35 -1.99 -2.47
C THR A 102 4.04 -3.08 -3.47
N TRP A 103 2.84 -3.67 -3.43
CA TRP A 103 2.47 -4.78 -4.31
C TRP A 103 2.29 -4.36 -5.78
N PRO A 104 1.71 -3.19 -6.12
CA PRO A 104 1.53 -2.82 -7.51
C PRO A 104 2.84 -2.53 -8.26
N PRO A 105 3.83 -1.82 -7.68
CA PRO A 105 5.15 -1.71 -8.30
C PRO A 105 5.81 -3.05 -8.58
N ALA A 106 5.74 -4.01 -7.65
CA ALA A 106 6.25 -5.36 -7.86
C ALA A 106 5.57 -6.00 -9.08
N ALA A 107 4.24 -6.01 -9.11
CA ALA A 107 3.45 -6.59 -10.20
C ALA A 107 3.70 -5.89 -11.55
N LEU A 108 3.79 -4.55 -11.56
CA LEU A 108 4.10 -3.75 -12.75
C LEU A 108 5.51 -4.08 -13.28
N SER A 109 6.51 -4.17 -12.40
CA SER A 109 7.87 -4.57 -12.76
C SER A 109 7.90 -5.95 -13.43
N PHE A 110 7.25 -6.97 -12.85
CA PHE A 110 7.18 -8.29 -13.49
C PHE A 110 6.43 -8.26 -14.83
N LEU A 111 5.35 -7.47 -14.93
CA LEU A 111 4.65 -7.26 -16.19
C LEU A 111 5.57 -6.63 -17.25
N TYR A 112 6.45 -5.70 -16.86
CA TYR A 112 7.42 -5.10 -17.77
C TYR A 112 8.55 -6.04 -18.15
N VAL A 113 8.98 -6.95 -17.27
CA VAL A 113 9.87 -8.06 -17.66
C VAL A 113 9.21 -8.86 -18.79
N ILE A 114 7.97 -9.31 -18.60
CA ILE A 114 7.24 -10.09 -19.62
C ILE A 114 7.10 -9.28 -20.93
N ARG A 115 6.66 -8.02 -20.84
CA ARG A 115 6.51 -7.16 -22.03
C ARG A 115 7.83 -6.89 -22.75
N SER A 116 8.95 -6.82 -22.03
CA SER A 116 10.28 -6.59 -22.62
C SER A 116 10.78 -7.76 -23.45
N LEU A 117 10.30 -8.99 -23.18
CA LEU A 117 10.63 -10.19 -23.93
C LEU A 117 9.77 -10.37 -25.19
N LEU A 118 8.69 -9.59 -25.32
CA LEU A 118 7.77 -9.69 -26.45
C LEU A 118 8.25 -8.80 -27.61
N PRO A 119 8.42 -9.35 -28.83
CA PRO A 119 8.92 -8.60 -29.99
C PRO A 119 8.11 -7.33 -30.32
N ARG A 120 6.80 -7.36 -30.05
CA ARG A 120 5.88 -6.24 -30.30
C ARG A 120 6.22 -4.97 -29.51
N TYR A 121 6.99 -5.07 -28.43
CA TYR A 121 7.36 -3.95 -27.57
C TYR A 121 8.86 -3.61 -27.63
N ALA A 122 9.64 -4.28 -28.49
CA ALA A 122 11.09 -4.14 -28.51
C ALA A 122 11.55 -2.68 -28.74
N ALA A 123 10.87 -1.93 -29.61
CA ALA A 123 11.28 -0.56 -29.96
C ALA A 123 10.71 0.54 -29.05
N GLU A 124 9.83 0.21 -28.09
CA GLU A 124 9.05 1.19 -27.32
C GLU A 124 9.57 1.34 -25.88
N ARG A 125 9.35 2.49 -25.23
CA ARG A 125 9.52 2.61 -23.77
C ARG A 125 8.34 1.93 -23.07
N LEU A 126 8.61 1.08 -22.08
CA LEU A 126 7.56 0.33 -21.38
C LEU A 126 6.99 1.07 -20.16
N SER A 127 7.83 1.87 -19.51
CA SER A 127 7.45 2.66 -18.36
C SER A 127 8.09 4.05 -18.40
N HIS A 128 7.51 4.97 -17.64
CA HIS A 128 8.06 6.28 -17.36
C HIS A 128 7.90 6.60 -15.87
N SER A 129 8.47 7.72 -15.44
CA SER A 129 8.37 8.21 -14.07
C SER A 129 7.93 9.66 -14.10
N GLU A 130 6.94 9.99 -13.28
CA GLU A 130 6.48 11.37 -13.13
C GLU A 130 6.58 11.78 -11.66
N ARG A 131 6.81 13.07 -11.42
CA ARG A 131 6.79 13.61 -10.06
C ARG A 131 5.35 13.98 -9.71
N ALA A 132 4.84 13.43 -8.62
CA ALA A 132 3.58 13.88 -8.05
C ALA A 132 3.70 15.36 -7.64
N PRO A 133 2.61 16.13 -7.67
CA PRO A 133 2.59 17.50 -7.17
C PRO A 133 3.04 17.59 -5.70
N ARG A 134 3.59 18.74 -5.30
CA ARG A 134 3.97 18.96 -3.90
C ARG A 134 2.72 18.88 -3.00
N GLY A 135 2.83 18.16 -1.89
CA GLY A 135 1.77 18.07 -0.88
C GLY A 135 0.75 16.93 -1.07
N THR A 136 0.88 16.09 -2.11
CA THR A 136 -0.08 14.99 -2.38
C THR A 136 0.43 13.60 -1.99
N SER A 137 1.54 13.49 -1.25
CA SER A 137 2.21 12.21 -0.97
C SER A 137 2.53 11.98 0.51
N LEU A 138 2.47 10.72 0.95
CA LEU A 138 2.86 10.24 2.29
C LEU A 138 4.36 10.44 2.61
N GLY A 139 4.66 11.13 3.71
CA GLY A 139 6.01 11.31 4.27
C GLY A 139 6.19 12.67 4.98
N PRO A 140 7.30 12.91 5.73
CA PRO A 140 7.69 14.27 6.10
C PRO A 140 7.73 15.13 4.83
N PRO A 141 7.42 16.44 4.87
CA PRO A 141 7.35 17.29 3.69
C PRO A 141 8.65 17.15 2.89
N THR A 142 8.60 16.32 1.86
CA THR A 142 9.76 16.11 1.00
C THR A 142 9.89 17.39 0.19
N VAL A 143 11.09 17.95 0.15
CA VAL A 143 11.38 19.21 -0.57
C VAL A 143 11.01 19.10 -2.07
N GLY A 144 10.81 17.88 -2.60
CA GLY A 144 10.17 17.57 -3.88
C GLY A 144 8.99 16.59 -3.74
N GLY A 145 8.09 16.56 -4.72
CA GLY A 145 6.99 15.59 -4.75
C GLY A 145 7.47 14.15 -4.98
N VAL A 146 6.72 13.17 -4.48
CA VAL A 146 7.06 11.74 -4.64
C VAL A 146 7.05 11.36 -6.11
N THR A 147 8.13 10.73 -6.56
CA THR A 147 8.23 10.26 -7.94
C THR A 147 7.44 8.95 -8.07
N LEU A 148 6.32 8.99 -8.77
CA LEU A 148 5.58 7.81 -9.18
C LEU A 148 6.37 7.15 -10.31
N SER A 149 7.17 6.17 -9.95
CA SER A 149 7.94 5.35 -10.88
C SER A 149 7.06 4.28 -11.52
N LEU A 150 7.54 3.69 -12.63
CA LEU A 150 6.91 2.52 -13.26
C LEU A 150 5.50 2.78 -13.81
N GLN A 151 5.21 4.01 -14.28
CA GLN A 151 3.94 4.30 -14.91
C GLN A 151 3.86 3.68 -16.31
N PRO A 152 2.76 3.00 -16.68
CA PRO A 152 2.65 2.30 -17.96
C PRO A 152 2.58 3.29 -19.13
N VAL A 153 3.37 3.04 -20.19
CA VAL A 153 3.23 3.78 -21.46
C VAL A 153 2.01 3.31 -22.25
N ARG A 154 1.75 1.99 -22.26
CA ARG A 154 0.52 1.43 -22.84
C ARG A 154 -0.44 0.98 -21.74
N PRO A 155 -1.60 1.65 -21.59
CA PRO A 155 -2.61 1.24 -20.64
C PRO A 155 -3.29 -0.05 -21.10
N THR A 156 -3.46 -0.97 -20.16
CA THR A 156 -4.32 -2.15 -20.27
C THR A 156 -5.18 -2.23 -19.02
N ARG A 157 -6.28 -3.00 -19.07
CA ARG A 157 -7.16 -3.19 -17.90
C ARG A 157 -6.40 -3.60 -16.63
N LEU A 158 -5.37 -4.44 -16.79
CA LEU A 158 -4.51 -4.86 -15.69
C LEU A 158 -3.64 -3.71 -15.17
N THR A 159 -2.93 -2.98 -16.05
CA THR A 159 -2.10 -1.85 -15.57
C THR A 159 -2.94 -0.75 -14.95
N ASP A 160 -4.15 -0.51 -15.47
CA ASP A 160 -5.08 0.47 -14.91
C ASP A 160 -5.53 0.04 -13.51
N LEU A 161 -5.80 -1.25 -13.30
CA LEU A 161 -6.12 -1.77 -11.97
C LEU A 161 -4.93 -1.62 -11.02
N LEU A 162 -3.73 -2.00 -11.45
CA LEU A 162 -2.50 -1.86 -10.65
C LEU A 162 -2.23 -0.40 -10.29
N MET A 163 -2.39 0.52 -11.24
CA MET A 163 -2.22 1.95 -11.00
C MET A 163 -3.24 2.50 -10.01
N LYS A 164 -4.50 2.04 -10.03
CA LYS A 164 -5.50 2.46 -9.02
C LYS A 164 -5.08 2.06 -7.60
N PHE A 165 -4.53 0.86 -7.43
CA PHE A 165 -3.96 0.46 -6.15
C PHE A 165 -2.71 1.26 -5.81
N TYR A 166 -1.80 1.43 -6.77
CA TYR A 166 -0.56 2.20 -6.56
C TYR A 166 -0.88 3.62 -6.08
N LEU A 167 -1.77 4.33 -6.77
CA LEU A 167 -2.24 5.66 -6.39
C LEU A 167 -2.91 5.67 -5.02
N SER A 168 -3.69 4.63 -4.68
CA SER A 168 -4.30 4.52 -3.36
C SER A 168 -3.25 4.38 -2.25
N GLY A 169 -2.07 3.85 -2.53
CA GLY A 169 -0.97 3.74 -1.58
C GLY A 169 -0.24 5.06 -1.29
N TRP A 170 -0.31 6.03 -2.19
CA TRP A 170 0.37 7.32 -2.05
C TRP A 170 -0.55 8.48 -1.69
N ASP A 171 -1.82 8.44 -2.12
CA ASP A 171 -2.82 9.47 -1.88
C ASP A 171 -3.82 9.03 -0.80
N ILE A 172 -3.63 9.57 0.41
CA ILE A 172 -4.42 9.27 1.61
C ILE A 172 -5.82 9.85 1.46
N ASP A 173 -6.76 8.99 1.09
CA ASP A 173 -8.18 9.31 1.22
C ASP A 173 -8.64 9.09 2.66
N GLY A 174 -8.98 10.18 3.37
CA GLY A 174 -9.49 10.13 4.74
C GLY A 174 -10.71 9.21 4.92
N ARG A 175 -11.52 9.02 3.86
CA ARG A 175 -12.65 8.08 3.90
C ARG A 175 -12.20 6.62 3.89
N ALA A 176 -11.16 6.30 3.11
CA ALA A 176 -10.54 4.98 3.12
C ALA A 176 -9.78 4.73 4.43
N PHE A 177 -9.11 5.76 4.96
CA PHE A 177 -8.44 5.72 6.27
C PHE A 177 -9.42 5.30 7.37
N LEU A 178 -10.54 6.03 7.51
CA LEU A 178 -11.56 5.73 8.51
C LEU A 178 -12.21 4.35 8.29
N ALA A 179 -12.39 3.95 7.03
CA ALA A 179 -12.93 2.63 6.71
C ALA A 179 -12.01 1.48 7.13
N MET A 180 -10.72 1.73 7.33
CA MET A 180 -9.72 0.74 7.73
C MET A 180 -9.38 0.72 9.22
N LEU A 181 -9.87 1.68 10.01
CA LEU A 181 -9.74 1.64 11.47
C LEU A 181 -10.32 0.34 12.09
N PRO A 182 -11.46 -0.21 11.63
CA PRO A 182 -11.94 -1.49 12.14
C PRO A 182 -10.96 -2.65 11.93
N ALA A 183 -10.17 -2.67 10.85
CA ALA A 183 -9.12 -3.68 10.67
C ALA A 183 -7.97 -3.51 11.68
N GLY A 184 -7.64 -2.29 12.07
CA GLY A 184 -6.68 -2.03 13.14
C GLY A 184 -7.20 -2.53 14.50
N LEU A 185 -8.49 -2.33 14.77
CA LEU A 185 -9.12 -2.88 15.98
C LEU A 185 -9.18 -4.41 15.94
N ALA A 186 -9.49 -4.99 14.78
CA ALA A 186 -9.43 -6.43 14.58
C ALA A 186 -8.04 -6.99 14.90
N PHE A 187 -6.97 -6.32 14.47
CA PHE A 187 -5.60 -6.71 14.79
C PHE A 187 -5.32 -6.69 16.30
N VAL A 188 -5.76 -5.66 17.02
CA VAL A 188 -5.61 -5.60 18.49
C VAL A 188 -6.39 -6.72 19.18
N LEU A 189 -7.62 -7.01 18.73
CA LEU A 189 -8.45 -8.08 19.29
C LEU A 189 -7.94 -9.48 18.96
N ALA A 190 -7.10 -9.64 17.93
CA ALA A 190 -6.49 -10.92 17.60
C ALA A 190 -5.55 -11.42 18.72
N PHE A 191 -4.86 -10.53 19.43
CA PHE A 191 -3.95 -10.90 20.52
C PHE A 191 -4.67 -11.63 21.67
N PRO A 192 -5.71 -11.07 22.33
CA PRO A 192 -6.45 -11.81 23.35
C PRO A 192 -7.25 -13.00 22.80
N ALA A 193 -7.56 -13.03 21.49
CA ALA A 193 -8.17 -14.20 20.86
C ALA A 193 -7.20 -15.39 20.78
N LEU A 194 -5.92 -15.11 20.52
CA LEU A 194 -4.86 -16.10 20.35
C LEU A 194 -4.17 -16.47 21.68
N ALA A 195 -4.22 -15.61 22.68
CA ALA A 195 -3.62 -15.83 24.00
C ALA A 195 -4.21 -17.06 24.71
N THR A 196 -3.35 -17.93 25.23
CA THR A 196 -3.72 -19.22 25.83
C THR A 196 -4.20 -19.10 27.28
N ASP A 197 -3.75 -18.07 27.99
CA ASP A 197 -4.09 -17.72 29.37
C ASP A 197 -5.43 -16.97 29.52
N MET A 198 -6.08 -16.63 28.39
CA MET A 198 -7.37 -15.95 28.40
C MET A 198 -8.55 -16.92 28.57
N PRO A 199 -9.60 -16.53 29.32
CA PRO A 199 -10.83 -17.32 29.41
C PRO A 199 -11.42 -17.62 28.02
N VAL A 200 -11.92 -18.84 27.81
CA VAL A 200 -12.44 -19.29 26.51
C VAL A 200 -13.49 -18.32 25.93
N GLY A 201 -14.39 -17.80 26.77
CA GLY A 201 -15.40 -16.82 26.35
C GLY A 201 -14.80 -15.53 25.78
N VAL A 202 -13.71 -15.03 26.39
CA VAL A 202 -12.99 -13.84 25.91
C VAL A 202 -12.32 -14.15 24.58
N ARG A 203 -11.64 -15.30 24.48
CA ARG A 203 -10.95 -15.72 23.26
C ARG A 203 -11.91 -15.81 22.08
N VAL A 204 -13.03 -16.51 22.26
CA VAL A 204 -14.07 -16.68 21.24
C VAL A 204 -14.70 -15.32 20.88
N GLY A 205 -15.08 -14.51 21.87
CA GLY A 205 -15.66 -13.19 21.63
C GLY A 205 -14.73 -12.26 20.85
N CYS A 206 -13.46 -12.22 21.21
CA CYS A 206 -12.43 -11.45 20.52
C CYS A 206 -12.15 -12.00 19.11
N GLY A 207 -12.11 -13.32 18.94
CA GLY A 207 -11.90 -13.97 17.64
C GLY A 207 -13.05 -13.69 16.66
N VAL A 208 -14.29 -13.84 17.10
CA VAL A 208 -15.49 -13.51 16.29
C VAL A 208 -15.49 -12.03 15.92
N SER A 209 -15.21 -11.15 16.89
CA SER A 209 -15.16 -9.69 16.65
C SER A 209 -14.04 -9.32 15.66
N THR A 210 -12.88 -9.95 15.79
CA THR A 210 -11.74 -9.78 14.87
C THR A 210 -12.16 -10.09 13.43
N VAL A 211 -12.77 -11.26 13.20
CA VAL A 211 -13.22 -11.67 11.87
C VAL A 211 -14.30 -10.73 11.33
N ALA A 212 -15.30 -10.40 12.15
CA ALA A 212 -16.39 -9.50 11.75
C ALA A 212 -15.89 -8.11 11.36
N LEU A 213 -15.00 -7.51 12.16
CA LEU A 213 -14.41 -6.20 11.90
C LEU A 213 -13.51 -6.22 10.66
N ALA A 214 -12.70 -7.26 10.48
CA ALA A 214 -11.86 -7.42 9.28
C ALA A 214 -12.70 -7.52 8.00
N ILE A 215 -13.78 -8.31 8.02
CA ILE A 215 -14.72 -8.43 6.90
C ILE A 215 -15.40 -7.09 6.63
N TRP A 216 -15.95 -6.45 7.67
CA TRP A 216 -16.60 -5.14 7.55
C TRP A 216 -15.65 -4.11 6.93
N SER A 217 -14.43 -4.01 7.45
CA SER A 217 -13.38 -3.10 6.99
C SER A 217 -13.10 -3.32 5.50
N THR A 218 -12.92 -4.58 5.10
CA THR A 218 -12.64 -4.98 3.72
C THR A 218 -13.79 -4.60 2.78
N LEU A 219 -15.03 -4.83 3.18
CA LEU A 219 -16.21 -4.47 2.38
C LEU A 219 -16.34 -2.95 2.23
N ARG A 220 -16.11 -2.20 3.31
CA ARG A 220 -16.15 -0.73 3.30
C ARG A 220 -15.07 -0.16 2.40
N VAL A 221 -13.81 -0.57 2.56
CA VAL A 221 -12.71 -0.04 1.74
C VAL A 221 -12.89 -0.42 0.27
N ARG A 222 -13.37 -1.64 -0.03
CA ARG A 222 -13.71 -2.06 -1.40
C ARG A 222 -14.79 -1.18 -2.03
N SER A 223 -15.83 -0.82 -1.28
CA SER A 223 -16.88 0.08 -1.78
C SER A 223 -16.30 1.46 -2.11
N ARG A 224 -15.50 2.04 -1.20
CA ARG A 224 -14.87 3.35 -1.39
C ARG A 224 -13.86 3.36 -2.53
N PHE A 225 -13.06 2.31 -2.67
CA PHE A 225 -12.13 2.14 -3.77
C PHE A 225 -12.87 2.13 -5.12
N ARG A 226 -13.99 1.40 -5.21
CA ARG A 226 -14.82 1.40 -6.42
C ARG A 226 -15.41 2.76 -6.72
N ASP A 227 -15.91 3.46 -5.71
CA ASP A 227 -16.52 4.78 -5.89
C ASP A 227 -15.49 5.83 -6.31
N ARG A 228 -14.30 5.81 -5.69
CA ARG A 228 -13.17 6.68 -6.05
C ARG A 228 -12.77 6.54 -7.52
N PHE A 229 -12.78 5.32 -8.06
CA PHE A 229 -12.33 5.05 -9.44
C PHE A 229 -13.43 4.73 -10.44
N ARG A 230 -14.71 4.96 -10.08
CA ARG A 230 -15.87 4.84 -10.98
C ARG A 230 -15.94 5.97 -12.01
N ALA A 231 -15.42 7.15 -11.67
CA ALA A 231 -15.48 8.36 -12.50
C ALA A 231 -14.39 8.49 -13.59
N GLY A 232 -13.62 7.45 -13.89
CA GLY A 232 -12.65 7.50 -15.03
C GLY A 232 -11.38 8.33 -14.81
N LEU A 233 -11.04 8.66 -13.55
CA LEU A 233 -9.95 9.57 -13.14
C LEU A 233 -8.50 9.13 -13.42
N VAL A 234 -8.24 7.98 -14.06
CA VAL A 234 -6.86 7.65 -14.47
C VAL A 234 -6.37 8.59 -15.58
N ARG A 235 -7.30 9.20 -16.35
CA ARG A 235 -6.94 10.18 -17.39
C ARG A 235 -6.56 11.56 -16.83
N SER A 236 -7.24 12.07 -15.81
CA SER A 236 -7.00 13.44 -15.32
C SER A 236 -5.63 13.62 -14.64
N TRP A 237 -5.05 12.56 -14.07
CA TRP A 237 -3.69 12.61 -13.52
C TRP A 237 -2.60 12.62 -14.61
N ALA A 238 -2.89 12.06 -15.79
CA ALA A 238 -1.98 12.10 -16.94
C ALA A 238 -2.06 13.45 -17.70
N ASP A 239 -3.20 14.14 -17.58
CA ASP A 239 -3.47 15.39 -18.29
C ASP A 239 -3.03 16.64 -17.51
N GLY A 240 -2.71 16.52 -16.21
CA GLY A 240 -2.02 17.57 -15.45
C GLY A 240 -2.79 18.89 -15.34
N ASP A 241 -4.06 18.82 -14.91
CA ASP A 241 -4.82 20.00 -14.48
C ASP A 241 -4.45 20.44 -13.05
#